data_AF-A0A931V9P8-F1
#
_entry.id   AF-A0A931V9P8-F1
#
_cell.length_a   1.000
_cell.length_b   1.000
_cell.length_c   1.000
_cell.angle_alpha   90.00
_cell.angle_beta   90.00
_cell.angle_gamma   90.00
#
_symmetry.space_group_name_H-M   'P 1'
#
loop_
_entity.id
_entity.type
_entity.pdbx_description
1 polymer ?
#
loop_
_entity_poly.entity_id
_entity_poly.type
_entity_poly.pdbx_seq_one_letter_code
_entity_poly.pdbx_strand_id
1 'polypeptide(L)'
;MRPELKNKIAPQGEEICFCLLLALAIAGCATPQANPDRPPDHLLTIQANELWQASGIFARQGDVIHCDAAGNWSDAFAKFTADGNPDILKTHLGVAAPAYGLLMRLGDQTNMVYFIGQATNVVAGRSGELKFRNNFSLPLGVSGELKVLVNVMPDADGDGVGDYQELATWKTNPLRKDSDGDSFSDLEEINDRLYRPLTLADEP
;
A
#
# COMPACT_ATOMS: atom_id res chain seq x y z
N MET A 1 61.65 -16.15 36.87
CA MET A 1 61.85 -14.82 37.48
C MET A 1 61.14 -13.77 36.62
N ARG A 2 60.52 -12.77 37.26
CA ARG A 2 60.36 -11.39 36.76
C ARG A 2 61.36 -10.52 37.55
N PRO A 3 61.58 -9.23 37.22
CA PRO A 3 61.37 -8.52 35.96
C PRO A 3 62.70 -7.85 35.52
N GLU A 4 62.65 -6.80 34.69
CA GLU A 4 63.42 -5.55 34.85
C GLU A 4 62.56 -4.39 34.30
N LEU A 5 62.78 -3.16 34.76
CA LEU A 5 62.11 -1.93 34.31
C LEU A 5 63.10 -0.75 34.38
N LYS A 6 62.99 0.25 33.49
CA LYS A 6 62.73 1.68 33.84
C LYS A 6 62.84 2.66 32.66
N ASN A 7 62.11 3.77 32.77
CA ASN A 7 62.02 4.87 31.78
C ASN A 7 63.01 6.02 32.04
N LYS A 8 63.38 6.73 30.96
CA LYS A 8 63.74 8.17 30.84
C LYS A 8 63.61 8.59 29.35
N ILE A 9 63.22 9.79 28.94
CA ILE A 9 62.52 10.93 29.58
C ILE A 9 61.85 11.80 28.47
N ALA A 10 61.01 12.79 28.80
CA ALA A 10 60.31 13.69 27.85
C ALA A 10 61.11 15.01 27.62
N PRO A 11 60.58 16.18 27.14
CA PRO A 11 59.22 16.65 26.75
C PRO A 11 59.14 16.94 25.21
N GLN A 12 58.27 17.73 24.55
CA GLN A 12 57.33 18.84 24.84
C GLN A 12 56.12 18.83 23.85
N GLY A 13 55.09 19.66 24.08
CA GLY A 13 54.25 20.23 23.00
C GLY A 13 52.72 20.04 23.11
N GLU A 14 52.05 20.99 23.76
CA GLU A 14 50.77 21.69 23.41
C GLU A 14 49.66 20.99 22.56
N GLU A 15 48.35 21.19 22.77
CA GLU A 15 47.56 21.89 23.81
C GLU A 15 46.06 21.49 23.67
N ILE A 16 45.23 21.70 24.71
CA ILE A 16 43.74 21.65 24.79
C ILE A 16 42.95 20.49 24.10
N CYS A 17 42.20 19.72 24.90
CA CYS A 17 41.05 18.92 24.47
C CYS A 17 39.78 19.38 25.20
N PHE A 18 38.67 19.60 24.48
CA PHE A 18 37.49 20.34 24.97
C PHE A 18 36.23 19.46 25.10
N CYS A 19 35.39 19.78 26.10
CA CYS A 19 34.01 19.29 26.30
C CYS A 19 33.75 17.77 26.38
N LEU A 20 33.90 17.26 27.61
CA LEU A 20 33.00 16.34 28.33
C LEU A 20 31.71 15.86 27.61
N LEU A 21 31.47 14.55 27.62
CA LEU A 21 30.22 13.92 27.17
C LEU A 21 29.02 14.31 28.05
N LEU A 22 27.92 14.76 27.43
CA LEU A 22 26.56 14.48 27.94
C LEU A 22 25.48 14.55 26.83
N ALA A 23 25.53 13.63 25.87
CA ALA A 23 24.42 13.44 24.93
C ALA A 23 23.31 12.62 25.61
N LEU A 24 22.12 13.22 25.82
CA LEU A 24 20.95 12.45 26.23
C LEU A 24 20.54 11.51 25.10
N ALA A 25 20.38 10.23 25.42
CA ALA A 25 19.74 9.26 24.53
C ALA A 25 18.24 9.55 24.45
N ILE A 26 17.83 10.49 23.59
CA ILE A 26 16.44 10.60 23.16
C ILE A 26 16.13 9.31 22.40
N ALA A 27 15.20 8.51 22.92
CA ALA A 27 14.76 7.29 22.28
C ALA A 27 14.03 7.64 20.97
N GLY A 28 14.78 7.66 19.88
CA GLY A 28 14.22 7.77 18.53
C GLY A 28 13.30 6.57 18.30
N CYS A 29 12.00 6.85 18.19
CA CYS A 29 11.06 5.87 17.66
C CYS A 29 11.49 5.56 16.23
N ALA A 30 12.17 4.44 16.03
CA ALA A 30 12.63 4.00 14.73
C ALA A 30 11.41 3.62 13.89
N THR A 31 10.89 4.59 13.12
CA THR A 31 10.06 4.29 11.96
C THR A 31 10.81 3.28 11.11
N PRO A 32 10.20 2.14 10.71
CA PRO A 32 10.84 1.20 9.80
C PRO A 32 11.34 1.97 8.58
N GLN A 33 12.65 1.91 8.31
CA GLN A 33 13.22 2.66 7.21
C GLN A 33 12.60 2.12 5.92
N ALA A 34 11.76 2.93 5.28
CA ALA A 34 11.03 2.53 4.10
C ALA A 34 12.02 2.02 3.05
N ASN A 35 11.78 0.81 2.56
CA ASN A 35 12.61 0.21 1.52
C ASN A 35 12.57 1.16 0.29
N PRO A 36 13.71 1.68 -0.18
CA PRO A 36 13.74 2.68 -1.26
C PRO A 36 13.23 2.14 -2.60
N ASP A 37 13.20 0.82 -2.76
CA ASP A 37 12.71 0.14 -3.96
C ASP A 37 11.19 -0.15 -3.89
N ARG A 38 10.52 0.16 -2.76
CA ARG A 38 9.07 0.05 -2.63
C ARG A 38 8.38 1.24 -3.31
N PRO A 39 7.39 1.03 -4.19
CA PRO A 39 6.58 2.11 -4.73
C PRO A 39 5.93 2.94 -3.60
N PRO A 40 5.85 4.27 -3.73
CA PRO A 40 5.43 5.15 -2.64
C PRO A 40 3.96 4.97 -2.28
N ASP A 41 3.66 5.01 -0.98
CA ASP A 41 2.28 5.12 -0.50
C ASP A 41 1.76 6.55 -0.68
N HIS A 42 0.61 6.69 -1.33
CA HIS A 42 -0.09 7.95 -1.49
C HIS A 42 -1.28 8.01 -0.53
N LEU A 43 -1.22 8.88 0.48
CA LEU A 43 -2.34 9.12 1.38
C LEU A 43 -3.29 10.16 0.79
N LEU A 44 -4.48 9.73 0.40
CA LEU A 44 -5.57 10.58 -0.09
C LEU A 44 -6.60 10.84 1.01
N THR A 45 -7.29 11.98 0.92
CA THR A 45 -8.46 12.30 1.73
C THR A 45 -9.68 12.46 0.83
N ILE A 46 -10.69 11.60 0.98
CA ILE A 46 -11.89 11.58 0.14
C ILE A 46 -13.07 12.15 0.94
N GLN A 47 -13.50 13.36 0.59
CA GLN A 47 -14.57 14.10 1.25
C GLN A 47 -15.95 13.52 0.94
N ALA A 48 -16.87 13.65 1.91
CA ALA A 48 -18.27 13.29 1.75
C ALA A 48 -18.96 14.13 0.66
N ASN A 49 -19.85 13.51 -0.12
CA ASN A 49 -20.79 14.16 -1.04
C ASN A 49 -20.21 14.93 -2.23
N GLU A 50 -18.88 15.00 -2.38
CA GLU A 50 -18.27 15.39 -3.65
C GLU A 50 -18.47 14.30 -4.73
N LEU A 51 -18.25 14.67 -6.00
CA LEU A 51 -18.31 13.74 -7.13
C LEU A 51 -16.95 13.04 -7.32
N TRP A 52 -16.53 12.80 -8.56
CA TRP A 52 -15.23 12.16 -8.86
C TRP A 52 -14.07 13.07 -8.44
N GLN A 53 -13.54 12.82 -7.24
CA GLN A 53 -12.38 13.51 -6.69
C GLN A 53 -11.11 13.01 -7.40
N ALA A 54 -10.36 13.95 -7.97
CA ALA A 54 -9.09 13.72 -8.64
C ALA A 54 -8.00 13.44 -7.59
N SER A 55 -7.20 12.39 -7.77
CA SER A 55 -6.14 12.01 -6.81
C SER A 55 -4.76 12.53 -7.18
N GLY A 56 -4.54 12.89 -8.46
CA GLY A 56 -3.20 13.11 -9.01
C GLY A 56 -2.35 11.84 -9.16
N ILE A 57 -2.81 10.67 -8.71
CA ILE A 57 -2.16 9.37 -8.91
C ILE A 57 -2.52 8.85 -10.29
N PHE A 58 -1.53 8.36 -11.03
CA PHE A 58 -1.72 7.78 -12.36
C PHE A 58 -1.22 6.34 -12.40
N ALA A 59 -2.09 5.41 -12.81
CA ALA A 59 -1.73 4.03 -13.07
C ALA A 59 -1.61 3.78 -14.59
N ARG A 60 -0.76 2.84 -14.99
CA ARG A 60 -0.64 2.33 -16.35
C ARG A 60 -1.51 1.08 -16.49
N GLN A 61 -1.80 0.67 -17.73
CA GLN A 61 -2.42 -0.64 -17.95
C GLN A 61 -1.47 -1.75 -17.47
N GLY A 62 -1.98 -2.67 -16.66
CA GLY A 62 -1.22 -3.74 -16.01
C GLY A 62 -1.00 -3.48 -14.51
N ASP A 63 -0.64 -2.24 -14.12
CA ASP A 63 -0.25 -1.92 -12.73
C ASP A 63 -1.28 -2.40 -11.69
N VAL A 64 -0.81 -3.07 -10.64
CA VAL A 64 -1.61 -3.50 -9.48
C VAL A 64 -1.79 -2.32 -8.53
N ILE A 65 -3.04 -1.89 -8.38
CA ILE A 65 -3.44 -0.82 -7.47
C ILE A 65 -3.92 -1.44 -6.16
N HIS A 66 -3.15 -1.27 -5.10
CA HIS A 66 -3.58 -1.60 -3.73
C HIS A 66 -4.21 -0.36 -3.08
N CYS A 67 -5.40 -0.52 -2.50
CA CYS A 67 -6.11 0.52 -1.76
C CYS A 67 -6.50 0.01 -0.36
N ASP A 68 -6.13 0.75 0.69
CA ASP A 68 -6.62 0.60 2.07
C ASP A 68 -7.37 1.90 2.46
N ALA A 69 -8.60 1.80 2.94
CA ALA A 69 -9.53 2.90 3.13
C ALA A 69 -10.11 2.95 4.56
N ALA A 70 -9.45 3.76 5.40
CA ALA A 70 -9.84 4.01 6.78
C ALA A 70 -10.70 5.27 6.95
N GLY A 71 -11.24 5.50 8.15
CA GLY A 71 -12.07 6.66 8.47
C GLY A 71 -13.57 6.39 8.33
N ASN A 72 -14.37 7.44 8.17
CA ASN A 72 -15.82 7.35 7.98
C ASN A 72 -16.43 8.69 7.57
N TRP A 73 -17.48 8.63 6.76
CA TRP A 73 -18.46 9.70 6.60
C TRP A 73 -19.59 9.51 7.63
N SER A 74 -19.99 10.55 8.36
CA SER A 74 -20.98 10.43 9.44
C SER A 74 -21.79 11.69 9.70
N ASP A 75 -22.90 11.51 10.43
CA ASP A 75 -23.63 12.55 11.15
C ASP A 75 -23.96 12.06 12.59
N ALA A 76 -24.96 12.65 13.25
CA ALA A 76 -25.37 12.27 14.61
C ALA A 76 -26.17 10.95 14.71
N PHE A 77 -26.55 10.35 13.57
CA PHE A 77 -27.45 9.20 13.48
C PHE A 77 -26.91 8.06 12.62
N ALA A 78 -26.05 8.35 11.64
CA ALA A 78 -25.51 7.39 10.68
C ALA A 78 -23.99 7.51 10.53
N LYS A 79 -23.35 6.38 10.21
CA LYS A 79 -21.90 6.25 9.96
C LYS A 79 -21.67 5.28 8.81
N PHE A 80 -20.86 5.69 7.84
CA PHE A 80 -20.53 4.92 6.65
C PHE A 80 -19.00 4.80 6.54
N THR A 81 -18.49 3.56 6.53
CA THR A 81 -17.10 3.25 6.16
C THR A 81 -16.98 3.20 4.63
N ALA A 82 -15.78 2.89 4.15
CA ALA A 82 -15.54 2.63 2.74
C ALA A 82 -16.34 1.43 2.18
N ASP A 83 -16.88 0.53 3.02
CA ASP A 83 -17.79 -0.54 2.59
C ASP A 83 -19.23 -0.05 2.35
N GLY A 84 -19.61 1.12 2.87
CA GLY A 84 -20.98 1.63 2.78
C GLY A 84 -21.99 0.81 3.58
N ASN A 85 -23.14 0.51 2.96
CA ASN A 85 -24.19 -0.36 3.50
C ASN A 85 -24.35 -1.61 2.61
N PRO A 86 -23.93 -2.81 3.07
CA PRO A 86 -23.95 -4.03 2.27
C PRO A 86 -25.37 -4.57 2.00
N ASP A 87 -26.34 -4.28 2.86
CA ASP A 87 -27.74 -4.72 2.70
C ASP A 87 -28.46 -4.01 1.55
N ILE A 88 -27.90 -2.90 1.05
CA ILE A 88 -28.49 -2.05 0.02
C ILE A 88 -27.55 -1.97 -1.19
N LEU A 89 -27.56 -2.99 -2.06
CA LEU A 89 -26.82 -2.91 -3.31
C LEU A 89 -27.40 -1.84 -4.26
N LYS A 90 -26.51 -1.08 -4.90
CA LYS A 90 -26.81 -0.10 -5.94
C LYS A 90 -25.95 -0.37 -7.17
N THR A 91 -26.61 -0.49 -8.33
CA THR A 91 -25.95 -0.66 -9.62
C THR A 91 -25.93 0.67 -10.37
N HIS A 92 -24.75 1.25 -10.58
CA HIS A 92 -24.59 2.45 -11.40
C HIS A 92 -23.17 2.53 -12.00
N LEU A 93 -23.00 3.28 -13.11
CA LEU A 93 -21.71 3.50 -13.79
C LEU A 93 -20.95 2.22 -14.22
N GLY A 94 -21.64 1.07 -14.30
CA GLY A 94 -21.06 -0.23 -14.66
C GLY A 94 -20.75 -1.14 -13.48
N VAL A 95 -20.82 -0.65 -12.23
CA VAL A 95 -20.56 -1.45 -11.01
C VAL A 95 -21.85 -1.71 -10.25
N ALA A 96 -21.99 -2.90 -9.65
CA ALA A 96 -22.98 -3.22 -8.64
C ALA A 96 -22.26 -3.34 -7.28
N ALA A 97 -22.57 -2.44 -6.34
CA ALA A 97 -21.83 -2.32 -5.08
C ALA A 97 -22.73 -1.87 -3.93
N PRO A 98 -22.32 -2.04 -2.66
CA PRO A 98 -22.98 -1.46 -1.49
C PRO A 98 -23.28 0.04 -1.63
N ALA A 99 -24.48 0.47 -1.22
CA ALA A 99 -24.84 1.89 -1.19
C ALA A 99 -23.85 2.66 -0.32
N TYR A 100 -23.49 3.87 -0.74
CA TYR A 100 -22.55 4.77 -0.07
C TYR A 100 -21.09 4.30 -0.02
N GLY A 101 -20.76 3.07 -0.42
CA GLY A 101 -19.39 2.53 -0.39
C GLY A 101 -18.42 3.25 -1.33
N LEU A 102 -17.12 3.15 -1.05
CA LEU A 102 -16.05 3.78 -1.82
C LEU A 102 -15.88 3.12 -3.20
N LEU A 103 -15.90 3.95 -4.23
CA LEU A 103 -15.59 3.57 -5.61
C LEU A 103 -14.33 4.27 -6.10
N MET A 104 -13.56 3.55 -6.92
CA MET A 104 -12.45 4.07 -7.71
C MET A 104 -12.78 3.98 -9.21
N ARG A 105 -12.24 4.88 -10.02
CA ARG A 105 -12.35 4.88 -11.49
C ARG A 105 -11.02 5.21 -12.15
N LEU A 106 -10.73 4.55 -13.27
CA LEU A 106 -9.59 4.86 -14.13
C LEU A 106 -9.99 5.85 -15.23
N GLY A 107 -9.57 7.11 -15.07
CA GLY A 107 -9.73 8.19 -16.05
C GLY A 107 -11.16 8.74 -16.23
N ASP A 108 -11.27 9.80 -17.03
CA ASP A 108 -12.50 10.64 -17.08
C ASP A 108 -13.64 10.11 -17.97
N GLN A 109 -13.36 9.20 -18.91
CA GLN A 109 -14.35 8.70 -19.88
C GLN A 109 -14.41 7.16 -19.95
N THR A 110 -14.62 6.53 -18.81
CA THR A 110 -14.76 5.06 -18.69
C THR A 110 -15.95 4.64 -17.83
N ASN A 111 -16.40 3.40 -18.06
CA ASN A 111 -17.23 2.62 -17.13
C ASN A 111 -16.37 1.60 -16.34
N MET A 112 -15.04 1.82 -16.31
CA MET A 112 -14.10 1.04 -15.48
C MET A 112 -14.11 1.62 -14.07
N VAL A 113 -15.16 1.23 -13.35
CA VAL A 113 -15.43 1.62 -11.97
C VAL A 113 -15.35 0.39 -11.09
N TYR A 114 -14.56 0.47 -10.03
CA TYR A 114 -14.29 -0.61 -9.08
C TYR A 114 -14.84 -0.22 -7.72
N PHE A 115 -15.43 -1.17 -7.00
CA PHE A 115 -15.69 -1.03 -5.58
C PHE A 115 -14.42 -1.37 -4.80
N ILE A 116 -14.07 -0.55 -3.81
CA ILE A 116 -12.82 -0.68 -3.04
C ILE A 116 -13.05 -1.24 -1.64
N GLY A 117 -14.22 -0.98 -1.03
CA GLY A 117 -14.46 -1.34 0.37
C GLY A 117 -13.39 -0.76 1.30
N GLN A 118 -13.18 -1.39 2.46
CA GLN A 118 -12.04 -1.09 3.34
C GLN A 118 -10.67 -1.46 2.74
N ALA A 119 -10.56 -2.54 1.98
CA ALA A 119 -9.30 -2.93 1.33
C ALA A 119 -9.55 -3.75 0.06
N THR A 120 -8.89 -3.41 -1.05
CA THR A 120 -9.00 -4.12 -2.34
C THR A 120 -7.73 -3.95 -3.18
N ASN A 121 -7.34 -5.01 -3.90
CA ASN A 121 -6.37 -4.96 -5.00
C ASN A 121 -7.12 -4.87 -6.35
N VAL A 122 -6.68 -3.99 -7.26
CA VAL A 122 -7.25 -3.83 -8.60
C VAL A 122 -6.13 -3.84 -9.65
N VAL A 123 -6.11 -4.86 -10.51
CA VAL A 123 -5.27 -4.84 -11.73
C VAL A 123 -5.80 -3.76 -12.68
N ALA A 124 -4.97 -2.80 -13.07
CA ALA A 124 -5.39 -1.68 -13.87
C ALA A 124 -5.67 -2.09 -15.33
N GLY A 125 -6.95 -2.34 -15.65
CA GLY A 125 -7.39 -2.67 -17.02
C GLY A 125 -7.16 -1.59 -18.10
N ARG A 126 -6.55 -0.45 -17.75
CA ARG A 126 -6.13 0.64 -18.65
C ARG A 126 -5.19 1.61 -17.93
N SER A 127 -4.49 2.45 -18.68
CA SER A 127 -3.81 3.63 -18.13
C SER A 127 -4.78 4.79 -17.81
N GLY A 128 -4.57 5.50 -16.70
CA GLY A 128 -5.35 6.68 -16.35
C GLY A 128 -5.11 7.21 -14.93
N GLU A 129 -5.58 8.43 -14.67
CA GLU A 129 -5.64 8.99 -13.31
C GLU A 129 -6.69 8.24 -12.47
N LEU A 130 -6.38 7.95 -11.21
CA LEU A 130 -7.32 7.36 -10.25
C LEU A 130 -8.26 8.45 -9.72
N LYS A 131 -9.57 8.19 -9.75
CA LYS A 131 -10.59 9.11 -9.20
C LYS A 131 -11.52 8.38 -8.26
N PHE A 132 -11.91 9.02 -7.17
CA PHE A 132 -12.64 8.39 -6.06
C PHE A 132 -13.98 9.09 -5.77
N ARG A 133 -14.95 8.34 -5.23
CA ARG A 133 -16.26 8.86 -4.74
C ARG A 133 -17.00 7.83 -3.89
N ASN A 134 -18.07 8.24 -3.22
CA ASN A 134 -19.12 7.35 -2.71
C ASN A 134 -20.09 6.85 -3.81
N ASN A 135 -20.52 5.59 -3.68
CA ASN A 135 -21.50 4.91 -4.53
C ASN A 135 -22.92 5.43 -4.23
N PHE A 136 -23.42 6.35 -5.06
CA PHE A 136 -24.61 7.16 -4.77
C PHE A 136 -24.39 8.18 -3.63
N SER A 137 -25.01 9.37 -3.73
CA SER A 137 -24.87 10.46 -2.76
C SER A 137 -25.26 10.03 -1.35
N LEU A 138 -24.50 10.47 -0.33
CA LEU A 138 -24.81 10.19 1.08
C LEU A 138 -26.08 10.95 1.51
N PRO A 139 -26.73 10.55 2.62
CA PRO A 139 -27.83 11.32 3.20
C PRO A 139 -27.44 12.79 3.51
N LEU A 140 -28.42 13.69 3.43
CA LEU A 140 -28.23 15.10 3.77
C LEU A 140 -27.85 15.25 5.25
N GLY A 141 -26.77 15.98 5.52
CA GLY A 141 -26.20 16.16 6.87
C GLY A 141 -24.94 15.34 7.11
N VAL A 142 -24.74 14.24 6.37
CA VAL A 142 -23.54 13.40 6.46
C VAL A 142 -22.32 14.16 5.90
N SER A 143 -21.24 14.16 6.67
CA SER A 143 -20.00 14.89 6.39
C SER A 143 -18.76 14.11 6.85
N GLY A 144 -17.57 14.71 6.78
CA GLY A 144 -16.30 14.07 7.12
C GLY A 144 -15.59 13.45 5.92
N GLU A 145 -14.62 12.58 6.21
CA GLU A 145 -13.64 12.09 5.23
C GLU A 145 -13.30 10.59 5.42
N LEU A 146 -13.01 9.93 4.30
CA LEU A 146 -12.20 8.70 4.29
C LEU A 146 -10.73 9.06 4.04
N LYS A 147 -9.83 8.27 4.61
CA LYS A 147 -8.39 8.32 4.33
C LYS A 147 -8.02 7.06 3.57
N VAL A 148 -7.64 7.23 2.32
CA VAL A 148 -7.34 6.12 1.40
C VAL A 148 -5.85 6.12 1.14
N LEU A 149 -5.16 5.11 1.66
CA LEU A 149 -3.78 4.81 1.31
C LEU A 149 -3.79 4.04 -0.01
N VAL A 150 -3.15 4.59 -1.03
CA VAL A 150 -3.07 3.99 -2.36
C VAL A 150 -1.61 3.70 -2.69
N ASN A 151 -1.32 2.47 -3.09
CA ASN A 151 -0.02 2.06 -3.61
C ASN A 151 -0.22 1.52 -5.04
N VAL A 152 0.56 1.99 -6.00
CA VAL A 152 0.49 1.54 -7.40
C VAL A 152 1.80 0.83 -7.71
N MET A 153 1.72 -0.49 -7.87
CA MET A 153 2.86 -1.35 -8.15
C MET A 153 2.84 -1.75 -9.63
N PRO A 154 3.99 -1.75 -10.33
CA PRO A 154 4.14 -2.51 -11.55
C PRO A 154 3.79 -3.99 -11.30
N ASP A 155 3.28 -4.64 -12.35
CA ASP A 155 3.06 -6.07 -12.49
C ASP A 155 3.55 -6.40 -13.91
N ALA A 156 4.73 -7.00 -14.00
CA ALA A 156 5.51 -7.05 -15.24
C ALA A 156 5.24 -8.29 -16.13
N ASP A 157 4.59 -9.32 -15.63
CA ASP A 157 4.06 -10.44 -16.43
C ASP A 157 2.52 -10.52 -16.47
N GLY A 158 1.82 -9.82 -15.58
CA GLY A 158 0.38 -9.60 -15.60
C GLY A 158 -0.44 -10.62 -14.81
N ASP A 159 0.14 -11.27 -13.79
CA ASP A 159 -0.54 -12.25 -12.92
C ASP A 159 -1.46 -11.61 -11.87
N GLY A 160 -1.12 -10.41 -11.39
CA GLY A 160 -1.89 -9.64 -10.39
C GLY A 160 -1.24 -9.51 -9.02
N VAL A 161 -0.07 -10.12 -8.80
CA VAL A 161 0.92 -9.68 -7.80
C VAL A 161 1.76 -8.54 -8.42
N GLY A 162 2.26 -7.61 -7.59
CA GLY A 162 3.17 -6.56 -8.09
C GLY A 162 4.65 -6.92 -7.89
N ASP A 163 5.52 -6.49 -8.81
CA ASP A 163 6.96 -6.85 -8.88
C ASP A 163 7.66 -6.74 -7.51
N TYR A 164 7.31 -5.69 -6.76
CA TYR A 164 7.86 -5.43 -5.44
C TYR A 164 7.39 -6.45 -4.40
N GLN A 165 6.10 -6.79 -4.40
CA GLN A 165 5.51 -7.72 -3.43
C GLN A 165 6.09 -9.12 -3.61
N GLU A 166 6.28 -9.56 -4.84
CA GLU A 166 7.00 -10.78 -5.20
C GLU A 166 8.41 -10.81 -4.61
N LEU A 167 9.28 -9.90 -5.06
CA LEU A 167 10.69 -9.85 -4.66
C LEU A 167 10.86 -9.62 -3.14
N ALA A 168 9.99 -8.82 -2.52
CA ALA A 168 10.08 -8.49 -1.09
C ALA A 168 9.43 -9.56 -0.19
N THR A 169 8.32 -10.18 -0.60
CA THR A 169 7.50 -11.05 0.26
C THR A 169 7.62 -12.52 -0.13
N TRP A 170 7.23 -12.87 -1.36
CA TRP A 170 6.99 -14.26 -1.78
C TRP A 170 8.24 -14.98 -2.28
N LYS A 171 9.22 -14.22 -2.81
CA LYS A 171 10.45 -14.70 -3.45
C LYS A 171 10.24 -15.40 -4.81
N THR A 172 9.09 -15.13 -5.41
CA THR A 172 8.72 -15.38 -6.80
C THR A 172 9.53 -14.48 -7.76
N ASN A 173 9.30 -14.64 -9.07
CA ASN A 173 10.06 -14.04 -10.14
C ASN A 173 9.13 -13.19 -11.05
N PRO A 174 9.23 -11.84 -11.04
CA PRO A 174 8.28 -10.90 -11.66
C PRO A 174 8.33 -10.84 -13.20
N LEU A 175 8.74 -11.93 -13.83
CA LEU A 175 8.82 -12.14 -15.29
C LEU A 175 8.29 -13.55 -15.64
N ARG A 176 7.57 -14.19 -14.71
CA ARG A 176 7.02 -15.55 -14.75
C ARG A 176 5.82 -15.65 -13.78
N LYS A 177 4.61 -15.48 -14.33
CA LYS A 177 3.29 -15.73 -13.70
C LYS A 177 3.19 -16.98 -12.82
N ASP A 178 3.95 -17.99 -13.18
CA ASP A 178 4.12 -19.30 -12.54
C ASP A 178 5.63 -19.35 -12.30
N SER A 179 6.10 -19.16 -11.06
CA SER A 179 7.52 -18.94 -10.80
C SER A 179 8.38 -20.19 -10.89
N ASP A 180 7.85 -21.37 -10.53
CA ASP A 180 8.63 -22.60 -10.51
C ASP A 180 8.40 -23.48 -11.75
N GLY A 181 7.16 -23.70 -12.19
CA GLY A 181 6.78 -24.33 -13.46
C GLY A 181 5.76 -25.45 -13.38
N ASP A 182 4.93 -25.52 -12.33
CA ASP A 182 3.96 -26.62 -12.15
C ASP A 182 2.55 -26.38 -12.73
N SER A 183 2.29 -25.18 -13.25
CA SER A 183 1.06 -24.70 -13.95
C SER A 183 0.03 -23.92 -13.12
N PHE A 184 0.24 -23.68 -11.83
CA PHE A 184 -0.52 -22.65 -11.09
C PHE A 184 0.16 -21.29 -11.21
N SER A 185 -0.59 -20.20 -11.09
CA SER A 185 0.00 -18.85 -10.99
C SER A 185 0.37 -18.48 -9.57
N ASP A 186 1.43 -17.69 -9.40
CA ASP A 186 1.92 -17.23 -8.10
C ASP A 186 0.77 -16.57 -7.29
N LEU A 187 -0.08 -15.76 -7.93
CA LEU A 187 -1.29 -15.21 -7.32
C LEU A 187 -2.31 -16.29 -6.90
N GLU A 188 -2.53 -17.33 -7.71
CA GLU A 188 -3.46 -18.41 -7.36
C GLU A 188 -2.99 -19.15 -6.11
N GLU A 189 -1.69 -19.48 -6.06
CA GLU A 189 -1.04 -20.11 -4.91
C GLU A 189 -0.92 -19.20 -3.68
N ILE A 190 -0.79 -17.89 -3.86
CA ILE A 190 -0.81 -16.90 -2.76
C ILE A 190 -2.19 -16.81 -2.10
N ASN A 191 -3.26 -17.10 -2.85
CA ASN A 191 -4.63 -17.05 -2.35
C ASN A 191 -5.09 -18.38 -1.74
N ASP A 192 -4.64 -19.53 -2.26
CA ASP A 192 -4.87 -20.82 -1.60
C ASP A 192 -3.86 -21.08 -0.47
N ARG A 193 -4.29 -21.75 0.61
CA ARG A 193 -3.39 -22.12 1.72
C ARG A 193 -2.81 -23.52 1.57
N LEU A 194 -3.16 -24.23 0.51
CA LEU A 194 -2.63 -25.57 0.20
C LEU A 194 -1.34 -25.49 -0.62
N TYR A 195 -1.21 -24.49 -1.50
CA TYR A 195 -0.14 -24.37 -2.48
C TYR A 195 0.97 -23.39 -2.05
N ARG A 196 2.13 -23.41 -2.74
CA ARG A 196 3.34 -22.70 -2.30
C ARG A 196 4.27 -22.30 -3.48
N PRO A 197 4.38 -20.99 -3.87
CA PRO A 197 4.99 -20.45 -5.13
C PRO A 197 6.46 -20.77 -5.52
N LEU A 198 7.09 -21.77 -4.91
CA LEU A 198 8.47 -22.23 -5.08
C LEU A 198 8.59 -23.73 -4.73
N THR A 199 7.55 -24.54 -4.98
CA THR A 199 7.40 -25.93 -4.51
C THR A 199 6.97 -26.95 -5.58
N LEU A 200 7.37 -26.76 -6.84
CA LEU A 200 7.38 -27.75 -7.94
C LEU A 200 6.61 -29.06 -7.67
N ALA A 201 5.38 -29.12 -8.18
CA ALA A 201 4.41 -30.21 -8.05
C ALA A 201 3.57 -30.16 -6.76
N ASP A 202 2.80 -29.09 -6.62
CA ASP A 202 1.54 -29.15 -5.90
C ASP A 202 0.50 -29.98 -6.68
N GLU A 203 -0.23 -30.87 -5.99
CA GLU A 203 -1.13 -31.87 -6.60
C GLU A 203 -2.61 -31.40 -6.56
N PRO A 204 -3.41 -31.64 -7.62
CA PRO A 204 -4.77 -31.07 -7.81
C PRO A 204 -5.95 -31.86 -7.18
#